data_AF-A0ABD1I126-F1
#
_entry.id   AF-A0ABD1I126-F1
#
_cell.length_a   1.000
_cell.length_b   1.000
_cell.length_c   1.000
_cell.angle_alpha   90.00
_cell.angle_beta   90.00
_cell.angle_gamma   90.00
#
_symmetry.space_group_name_H-M   'P 1'
#
loop_
_entity.id
_entity.type
_entity.pdbx_description
1 polymer ?
#
loop_
_entity_poly.entity_id
_entity_poly.type
_entity_poly.pdbx_seq_one_letter_code
_entity_poly.pdbx_strand_id
1 'polypeptide(L)'
;MQSGSSGEVRSGVGAADTRGKHRISAELKRLEQEIRFLEEELEQLEKMENASAACKEMLINIETRPDPLLPETTGPVNPIWDRWFEGPPESSGCRCWIL
;
A
#
# COMPACT_ATOMS: atom_id res chain seq x y z
N MET A 1 34.19 69.70 21.75
CA MET A 1 33.31 69.64 20.56
C MET A 1 32.69 68.25 20.52
N GLN A 2 31.38 68.17 20.71
CA GLN A 2 30.58 66.98 20.38
C GLN A 2 30.41 66.93 18.86
N SER A 3 30.53 65.73 18.28
CA SER A 3 29.98 65.28 17.00
C SER A 3 30.44 63.82 16.89
N GLY A 4 29.64 62.80 16.70
CA GLY A 4 28.28 62.71 16.22
C GLY A 4 28.18 61.34 15.53
N SER A 5 27.13 60.60 15.87
CA SER A 5 26.80 59.25 15.43
C SER A 5 26.98 58.99 13.93
N SER A 6 27.66 57.89 13.57
CA SER A 6 27.40 57.19 12.29
C SER A 6 26.67 55.91 12.62
N GLY A 7 25.38 55.88 12.25
CA GLY A 7 24.49 54.74 12.43
C GLY A 7 24.87 53.54 11.58
N GLU A 8 24.26 52.42 11.96
CA GLU A 8 23.85 51.24 11.16
C GLU A 8 24.67 50.89 9.91
N VAL A 9 25.20 49.69 9.77
CA VAL A 9 24.43 48.44 9.68
C VAL A 9 25.25 47.31 10.30
N ARG A 10 24.91 46.85 11.51
CA ARG A 10 25.40 45.56 11.98
C ARG A 10 24.42 44.49 11.50
N SER A 11 24.72 44.06 10.28
CA SER A 11 24.12 43.00 9.51
C SER A 11 23.43 41.95 10.38
N GLY A 12 22.12 41.79 10.18
CA GLY A 12 21.37 40.64 10.67
C GLY A 12 21.83 39.36 9.97
N VAL A 13 23.02 38.87 10.31
CA VAL A 13 23.61 37.62 9.80
C VAL A 13 23.66 36.62 10.95
N GLY A 14 22.48 36.30 11.46
CA GLY A 14 22.33 35.31 12.53
C GLY A 14 21.08 34.44 12.44
N ALA A 15 20.10 34.81 11.61
CA ALA A 15 18.82 34.12 11.53
C ALA A 15 18.58 33.39 10.19
N ALA A 16 19.50 33.47 9.22
CA ALA A 16 19.23 33.08 7.83
C ALA A 16 19.78 31.71 7.39
N ASP A 17 20.56 30.97 8.19
CA ASP A 17 21.23 29.74 7.71
C ASP A 17 20.79 28.44 8.42
N THR A 18 20.05 28.53 9.54
CA THR A 18 19.59 27.33 10.25
C THR A 18 18.49 26.59 9.51
N ARG A 19 17.60 27.31 8.80
CA ARG A 19 16.48 26.71 8.04
C ARG A 19 16.97 25.85 6.87
N GLY A 20 18.02 26.29 6.18
CA GLY A 20 18.65 25.52 5.10
C GLY A 20 19.30 24.25 5.63
N LYS A 21 20.07 24.37 6.73
CA LYS A 21 20.71 23.24 7.41
C LYS A 21 19.70 22.19 7.89
N HIS A 22 18.59 22.61 8.49
CA HIS A 22 17.53 21.69 8.93
C HIS A 22 16.88 20.96 7.76
N ARG A 23 16.63 21.65 6.63
CA ARG A 23 16.10 21.02 5.42
C ARG A 23 17.06 19.95 4.89
N ILE A 24 18.34 20.30 4.72
CA ILE A 24 19.36 19.35 4.24
C ILE A 24 19.47 18.15 5.19
N SER A 25 19.42 18.39 6.51
CA SER A 25 19.48 17.33 7.51
C SER A 25 18.25 16.41 7.47
N ALA A 26 17.07 16.95 7.18
CA ALA A 26 15.85 16.17 7.04
C ALA A 26 15.87 15.32 5.77
N GLU A 27 16.33 15.87 4.65
CA GLU A 27 16.50 15.14 3.39
C GLU A 27 17.51 14.00 3.54
N LEU A 28 18.65 14.28 4.21
CA LEU A 28 19.66 13.27 4.49
C LEU A 28 19.11 12.14 5.37
N LYS A 29 18.40 12.46 6.46
CA LYS A 29 17.75 11.43 7.30
C LYS A 29 16.71 10.60 6.55
N ARG A 30 15.97 11.23 5.62
CA ARG A 30 15.02 10.51 4.75
C ARG A 30 15.74 9.50 3.87
N LEU A 31 16.83 9.92 3.23
CA LEU A 31 17.65 9.04 2.39
C LEU A 31 18.30 7.92 3.20
N GLU A 32 18.83 8.22 4.40
CA GLU A 32 19.36 7.20 5.30
C GLU A 32 18.31 6.15 5.69
N GLN A 33 17.05 6.57 5.92
CA GLN A 33 15.96 5.66 6.19
C GLN A 33 15.60 4.81 4.97
N GLU A 34 15.59 5.40 3.77
CA GLU A 34 15.35 4.71 2.51
C GLU A 34 16.43 3.66 2.24
N ILE A 35 17.70 3.99 2.50
CA ILE A 35 18.81 3.03 2.42
C ILE A 35 18.59 1.86 3.36
N ARG A 36 18.26 2.12 4.64
CA ARG A 36 18.00 1.04 5.60
C ARG A 36 16.86 0.12 5.17
N PHE A 37 15.76 0.68 4.67
CA PHE A 37 14.64 -0.13 4.18
C PHE A 37 15.05 -1.01 3.00
N LEU A 38 15.81 -0.48 2.05
CA LEU A 38 16.30 -1.26 0.92
C LEU A 38 17.28 -2.37 1.34
N GLU A 39 18.14 -2.11 2.32
CA GLU A 39 19.04 -3.13 2.90
C GLU A 39 18.24 -4.27 3.57
N GLU A 40 17.21 -3.92 4.35
CA GLU A 40 16.31 -4.90 4.98
C GLU A 40 15.50 -5.70 3.94
N GLU A 41 15.01 -5.06 2.88
CA GLU A 41 14.29 -5.73 1.79
C GLU A 41 15.21 -6.70 1.02
N LEU A 42 16.46 -6.30 0.75
CA LEU A 42 17.44 -7.16 0.12
C LEU A 42 17.76 -8.39 0.96
N GLU A 43 17.92 -8.24 2.27
CA GLU A 43 18.12 -9.37 3.19
C GLU A 43 16.92 -10.34 3.18
N GLN A 44 15.70 -9.81 3.09
CA GLN A 44 14.49 -10.65 2.97
C GLN A 44 14.44 -11.38 1.62
N LEU A 45 14.79 -10.70 0.52
CA LEU A 45 14.83 -11.31 -0.81
C LEU A 45 15.85 -12.45 -0.91
N GLU A 46 17.00 -12.32 -0.25
CA GLU A 46 18.02 -13.40 -0.19
C GLU A 46 17.52 -14.64 0.56
N LYS A 47 16.65 -14.45 1.56
CA LYS A 47 16.05 -15.54 2.34
C LYS A 47 14.80 -16.13 1.70
N MET A 48 14.23 -15.46 0.69
CA MET A 48 12.99 -15.88 0.05
C MET A 48 13.23 -17.10 -0.84
N GLU A 49 12.24 -17.99 -0.88
CA GLU A 49 12.29 -19.15 -1.75
C GLU A 49 12.14 -18.78 -3.24
N ASN A 50 12.51 -19.72 -4.11
CA ASN A 50 12.29 -19.54 -5.54
C ASN A 50 10.80 -19.37 -5.84
N ALA A 51 10.46 -18.37 -6.67
CA ALA A 51 9.07 -18.15 -7.10
C ALA A 51 8.45 -19.41 -7.74
N SER A 52 9.26 -20.24 -8.41
CA SER A 52 8.80 -21.50 -8.99
C SER A 52 8.40 -22.55 -7.95
N ALA A 53 9.00 -22.54 -6.75
CA ALA A 53 8.62 -23.40 -5.63
C ALA A 53 7.31 -22.89 -5.01
N ALA A 54 7.26 -21.60 -4.65
CA ALA A 54 6.08 -20.94 -4.11
C ALA A 54 4.83 -21.15 -4.99
N CYS A 55 4.97 -20.97 -6.31
CA CYS A 55 3.87 -21.16 -7.25
C CYS A 55 3.39 -22.61 -7.32
N LYS A 56 4.29 -23.60 -7.21
CA LYS A 56 3.91 -25.02 -7.18
C LYS A 56 3.14 -25.35 -5.91
N GLU A 57 3.59 -24.87 -4.75
CA GLU A 57 2.87 -25.07 -3.50
C GLU A 57 1.48 -24.42 -3.56
N MET A 58 1.38 -23.21 -4.12
CA MET A 58 0.11 -22.53 -4.32
C MET A 58 -0.84 -23.34 -5.20
N LEU A 59 -0.37 -23.89 -6.32
CA LEU A 59 -1.18 -24.75 -7.20
C LEU A 59 -1.71 -25.98 -6.46
N ILE A 60 -0.85 -26.68 -5.72
CA ILE A 60 -1.25 -27.84 -4.91
C ILE A 60 -2.35 -27.45 -3.91
N ASN A 61 -2.22 -26.31 -3.25
CA ASN A 61 -3.21 -25.83 -2.29
C ASN A 61 -4.57 -25.51 -2.96
N ILE A 62 -4.56 -24.97 -4.18
CA ILE A 62 -5.78 -24.69 -4.95
C ILE A 62 -6.44 -25.99 -5.41
N GLU A 63 -5.65 -26.96 -5.90
CA GLU A 63 -6.17 -28.23 -6.43
C GLU A 63 -6.72 -29.16 -5.34
N THR A 64 -6.16 -29.11 -4.13
CA THR A 64 -6.56 -30.01 -3.03
C THR A 64 -7.94 -29.67 -2.43
N ARG A 65 -8.41 -28.42 -2.56
CA ARG A 65 -9.68 -27.98 -2.00
C ARG A 65 -10.51 -27.27 -3.07
N PRO A 66 -11.53 -27.94 -3.65
CA PRO A 66 -12.36 -27.33 -4.67
C PRO A 66 -13.17 -26.17 -4.08
N ASP A 67 -13.15 -25.03 -4.77
CA ASP A 67 -13.91 -23.83 -4.37
C ASP A 67 -15.38 -23.99 -4.76
N PRO A 68 -16.34 -24.04 -3.82
CA PRO A 68 -17.77 -24.27 -4.09
C PRO A 68 -18.44 -23.21 -4.98
N LEU A 69 -17.77 -22.08 -5.25
CA LEU A 69 -18.22 -21.06 -6.19
C LEU A 69 -17.80 -21.33 -7.64
N LEU A 70 -16.93 -22.30 -7.87
CA LEU A 70 -16.41 -22.61 -9.20
C LEU A 70 -17.14 -23.82 -9.83
N PRO A 71 -17.43 -23.79 -11.15
CA PRO A 71 -18.17 -24.86 -11.84
C PRO A 71 -17.53 -26.25 -11.75
N GLU A 72 -16.25 -26.31 -11.42
CA GLU A 72 -15.43 -27.52 -11.40
C GLU A 72 -15.54 -28.30 -10.09
N THR A 73 -16.36 -27.86 -9.12
CA THR A 73 -16.52 -28.61 -7.88
C THR A 73 -17.25 -29.92 -8.08
N THR A 74 -16.55 -31.01 -7.77
CA THR A 74 -17.14 -32.34 -7.62
C THR A 74 -17.95 -32.40 -6.32
N GLY A 75 -19.17 -31.88 -6.35
CA GLY A 75 -20.10 -31.88 -5.23
C GLY A 75 -21.56 -31.83 -5.70
N PRO A 76 -22.52 -32.33 -4.92
CA PRO A 76 -23.92 -32.15 -5.24
C PRO A 76 -24.23 -30.65 -5.29
N VAL A 77 -24.91 -30.20 -6.36
CA VAL A 77 -25.43 -28.84 -6.46
C VAL A 77 -26.23 -28.56 -5.19
N ASN A 78 -25.84 -27.52 -4.44
CA ASN A 78 -26.54 -27.16 -3.22
C ASN A 78 -27.65 -26.17 -3.57
N PRO A 79 -28.94 -26.59 -3.61
CA PRO A 79 -30.05 -25.76 -4.06
C PRO A 79 -30.32 -24.56 -3.14
N ILE A 80 -29.70 -24.49 -1.95
CA ILE A 80 -29.77 -23.32 -1.06
C ILE A 80 -28.97 -22.15 -1.65
N TRP A 81 -28.02 -22.40 -2.55
CA TRP A 81 -27.19 -21.37 -3.19
C TRP A 81 -27.98 -20.56 -4.21
N ASP A 82 -28.96 -21.16 -4.87
CA ASP A 82 -29.88 -20.49 -5.80
C ASP A 82 -30.59 -19.30 -5.12
N ARG A 83 -30.85 -19.40 -3.81
CA ARG A 83 -31.40 -18.29 -2.99
C ARG A 83 -30.52 -17.04 -2.98
N TRP A 84 -29.19 -17.20 -3.10
CA TRP A 84 -28.21 -16.12 -3.03
C TRP A 84 -27.71 -15.69 -4.41
N PHE A 85 -27.61 -16.61 -5.37
CA PHE A 85 -27.03 -16.35 -6.70
C PHE A 85 -28.07 -16.25 -7.83
N GLU A 86 -29.19 -16.96 -7.75
CA GLU A 86 -30.23 -16.96 -8.79
C GLU A 86 -31.44 -16.07 -8.43
N GLY A 87 -31.52 -15.63 -7.18
CA GLY A 87 -32.58 -14.73 -6.69
C GLY A 87 -33.88 -15.48 -6.32
N PRO A 88 -34.91 -14.75 -5.85
CA PRO A 88 -36.15 -15.39 -5.38
C PRO A 88 -36.85 -16.15 -6.52
N PRO A 89 -37.17 -17.45 -6.35
CA PRO A 89 -37.76 -18.28 -7.41
C PRO A 89 -39.12 -17.79 -7.92
N GLU A 90 -39.78 -16.90 -7.17
CA GLU A 90 -41.14 -16.44 -7.44
C GLU A 90 -41.33 -14.93 -7.29
N SER A 91 -40.27 -14.12 -7.39
CA SER A 91 -40.54 -12.71 -7.65
C SER A 91 -41.02 -12.62 -9.10
N SER A 92 -42.34 -12.61 -9.29
CA SER A 92 -42.94 -11.94 -10.45
C SER A 92 -42.33 -10.55 -10.48
N GLY A 93 -41.28 -10.38 -11.27
CA GLY A 93 -40.45 -9.18 -11.25
C GLY A 93 -41.36 -7.97 -11.37
N CYS A 94 -41.23 -7.02 -10.44
CA CYS A 94 -41.95 -5.77 -10.56
C CYS A 94 -41.62 -5.17 -11.94
N ARG A 95 -42.62 -5.04 -12.81
CA ARG A 95 -42.53 -4.34 -14.10
C ARG A 95 -42.46 -2.82 -13.92
N CYS A 96 -41.84 -2.35 -12.85
CA CYS A 96 -41.64 -0.94 -12.64
C CYS A 96 -40.54 -0.46 -13.58
N TRP A 97 -40.95 0.22 -14.65
CA TRP A 97 -40.04 1.00 -15.48
C TRP A 97 -39.54 2.16 -14.63
N ILE A 98 -38.24 2.22 -14.40
CA ILE A 98 -37.60 3.40 -13.81
C ILE A 98 -37.71 4.50 -14.89
N LEU A 99 -38.51 5.52 -14.58
CA LEU A 99 -38.61 6.77 -15.35
C LEU A 99 -37.41 7.67 -15.05
#